data_AF-A0A2S6HAR2-F1
#
_entry.id   AF-A0A2S6HAR2-F1
#
_cell.length_a   1.000
_cell.length_b   1.000
_cell.length_c   1.000
_cell.angle_alpha   90.00
_cell.angle_beta   90.00
_cell.angle_gamma   90.00
#
_symmetry.space_group_name_H-M   'P 1'
#
loop_
_entity.id
_entity.type
_entity.pdbx_description
1 polymer ?
#
loop_
_entity_poly.entity_id
_entity_poly.type
_entity_poly.pdbx_seq_one_letter_code
_entity_poly.pdbx_strand_id
1 'polypeptide(L)'
;MTYCIAASIDEGLILVSDSRTNAGIDNVSTYGKMHAFKTNDDRKIVLLCAGNLATTQAVLEQLHRDKIKNAGVNINNVECLSEAAAYLGHVSVEKQKQHVNSEGQSAFNPSASFILAGQIGDEPHGAYMVYAEGNSITSSANTPFLQIGESKYGKPILDRFLKLNTSIDEAARCCLVSMDSTIRSNASVGPPVEMLIYRKNSFSFDEYYCFDGDDDYLLQLRRSWEAKLREAIGALPSLNKEAVKVMRVDL
;
A
#
# COMPACT_ATOMS: atom_id res chain seq x y z
N MET A 1 3.75 -11.33 3.56
CA MET A 1 4.86 -10.62 4.23
C MET A 1 5.05 -9.25 3.59
N THR A 2 3.99 -8.44 3.56
CA THR A 2 3.99 -7.08 3.00
C THR A 2 2.67 -6.43 3.36
N TYR A 3 2.66 -5.14 3.67
CA TYR A 3 1.44 -4.33 3.63
C TYR A 3 1.77 -2.95 3.08
N CYS A 4 1.05 -2.55 2.03
CA CYS A 4 1.14 -1.20 1.46
C CYS A 4 -0.26 -0.60 1.30
N ILE A 5 -0.34 0.72 1.42
CA ILE A 5 -1.55 1.54 1.33
C ILE A 5 -1.29 2.67 0.35
N ALA A 6 -2.25 2.94 -0.53
CA ALA A 6 -2.33 4.21 -1.25
C ALA A 6 -3.71 4.83 -1.02
N ALA A 7 -3.76 5.95 -0.30
CA ALA A 7 -4.95 6.77 -0.18
C ALA A 7 -4.91 7.89 -1.23
N SER A 8 -6.03 8.10 -1.91
CA SER A 8 -6.22 9.13 -2.93
C SER A 8 -7.44 9.97 -2.57
N ILE A 9 -7.17 11.15 -2.01
CA ILE A 9 -8.16 12.11 -1.49
C ILE A 9 -8.09 13.42 -2.26
N ASP A 10 -9.00 14.36 -2.02
CA ASP A 10 -9.06 15.62 -2.79
C ASP A 10 -7.78 16.46 -2.68
N GLU A 11 -7.12 16.43 -1.52
CA GLU A 11 -5.88 17.18 -1.25
C GLU A 11 -4.61 16.55 -1.82
N GLY A 12 -4.64 15.26 -2.20
CA GLY A 12 -3.46 14.56 -2.70
C GLY A 12 -3.44 13.05 -2.46
N LEU A 13 -2.23 12.48 -2.40
CA LEU A 13 -1.98 11.07 -2.14
C LEU A 13 -1.23 10.88 -0.81
N ILE A 14 -1.58 9.81 -0.10
CA ILE A 14 -0.80 9.30 1.03
C ILE A 14 -0.43 7.86 0.70
N LEU A 15 0.87 7.59 0.59
CA LEU A 15 1.41 6.26 0.34
C LEU A 15 2.12 5.78 1.60
N VAL A 16 1.86 4.54 2.02
CA VAL A 16 2.53 3.92 3.18
C VAL A 16 2.94 2.50 2.82
N SER A 17 4.16 2.10 3.17
CA SER A 17 4.62 0.71 3.03
C SER A 17 5.45 0.26 4.21
N ASP A 18 5.28 -1.00 4.60
CA ASP A 18 6.22 -1.68 5.50
C ASP A 18 7.47 -2.15 4.73
N SER A 19 8.52 -2.55 5.45
CA SER A 19 9.78 -2.99 4.81
C SER A 19 10.17 -4.44 5.10
N ARG A 20 9.48 -5.10 6.03
CA ARG A 20 9.74 -6.51 6.35
C ARG A 20 9.41 -7.41 5.15
N THR A 21 10.35 -8.25 4.74
CA THR A 21 10.22 -9.07 3.52
C THR A 21 10.73 -10.48 3.74
N ASN A 22 10.07 -11.45 3.10
CA ASN A 22 10.53 -12.84 3.08
C ASN A 22 11.51 -13.01 1.92
N ALA A 23 12.78 -13.27 2.20
CA ALA A 23 13.79 -13.56 1.19
C ALA A 23 14.09 -15.08 1.07
N GLY A 24 13.36 -15.93 1.80
CA GLY A 24 13.53 -17.38 1.80
C GLY A 24 13.19 -18.02 3.15
N ILE A 25 13.27 -19.35 3.22
CA ILE A 25 13.11 -20.08 4.49
C ILE A 25 14.14 -19.52 5.48
N ASP A 26 13.66 -19.07 6.65
CA ASP A 26 14.45 -18.45 7.74
C ASP A 26 15.19 -17.15 7.39
N ASN A 27 14.90 -16.52 6.24
CA ASN A 27 15.51 -15.26 5.86
C ASN A 27 14.49 -14.12 5.82
N VAL A 28 14.28 -13.49 6.98
CA VAL A 28 13.51 -12.24 7.09
C VAL A 28 14.47 -11.08 7.01
N SER A 29 14.32 -10.26 5.98
CA SER A 29 15.18 -9.11 5.68
C SER A 29 14.36 -7.84 5.50
N THR A 30 15.04 -6.70 5.45
CA THR A 30 14.44 -5.38 5.23
C THR A 30 14.68 -4.94 3.79
N TYR A 31 13.60 -4.71 3.03
CA TYR A 31 13.65 -4.16 1.68
C TYR A 31 12.59 -3.08 1.57
N GLY A 32 12.98 -1.89 1.08
CA GLY A 32 12.03 -0.83 0.76
C GLY A 32 11.04 -1.30 -0.29
N LYS A 33 9.77 -0.96 -0.09
CA LYS A 33 8.68 -1.38 -0.98
C LYS A 33 8.01 -0.23 -1.69
N MET A 34 8.48 0.99 -1.44
CA MET A 34 8.09 2.21 -2.11
C MET A 34 9.22 2.68 -3.02
N HIS A 35 8.90 2.92 -4.28
CA HIS A 35 9.88 3.33 -5.29
C HIS A 35 9.38 4.56 -6.03
N ALA A 36 9.88 5.73 -5.64
CA ALA A 36 9.67 6.98 -6.35
C ALA A 36 10.58 7.05 -7.58
N PHE A 37 10.00 7.15 -8.78
CA PHE A 37 10.78 7.23 -10.00
C PHE A 37 11.26 8.66 -10.26
N LYS A 38 12.55 8.80 -10.57
CA LYS A 38 13.08 10.03 -11.18
C LYS A 38 12.50 10.16 -12.59
N THR A 39 11.49 10.99 -12.75
CA THR A 39 10.74 11.20 -13.99
C THR A 39 10.94 12.61 -14.53
N ASN A 40 10.35 12.92 -15.69
CA ASN A 40 10.28 14.28 -16.22
C ASN A 40 9.51 15.21 -15.26
N ASP A 41 9.69 16.53 -15.41
CA ASP A 41 9.12 17.52 -14.47
C ASP A 41 7.59 17.57 -14.50
N ASP A 42 6.98 17.19 -15.62
CA ASP A 42 5.53 17.14 -15.82
C ASP A 42 4.83 15.99 -15.08
N ARG A 43 5.58 15.14 -14.37
CA ARG A 43 5.02 13.94 -13.76
C ARG A 43 5.72 13.55 -12.47
N LYS A 44 4.97 12.84 -11.64
CA LYS A 44 5.48 12.13 -10.46
C LYS A 44 4.82 10.77 -10.41
N ILE A 45 5.63 9.71 -10.35
CA ILE A 45 5.16 8.33 -10.34
C ILE A 45 5.90 7.58 -9.23
N VAL A 46 5.13 6.87 -8.41
CA VAL A 46 5.60 6.05 -7.30
C VAL A 46 4.99 4.66 -7.44
N LEU A 47 5.80 3.64 -7.16
CA LEU A 47 5.38 2.25 -7.17
C LEU A 47 5.46 1.65 -5.77
N LEU A 48 4.37 1.04 -5.31
CA LEU A 48 4.34 0.18 -4.14
C LEU A 48 4.33 -1.28 -4.58
N CYS A 49 5.16 -2.13 -3.96
CA CYS A 49 5.35 -3.52 -4.36
C CYS A 49 4.90 -4.50 -3.27
N ALA A 50 4.24 -5.60 -3.64
CA ALA A 50 3.94 -6.72 -2.75
C ALA A 50 3.99 -8.06 -3.47
N GLY A 51 4.36 -9.12 -2.75
CA GLY A 51 4.41 -10.49 -3.27
C GLY A 51 5.85 -11.00 -3.39
N ASN A 52 6.15 -11.73 -4.45
CA ASN A 52 7.47 -12.33 -4.66
C ASN A 52 8.56 -11.25 -4.85
N LEU A 53 9.60 -11.28 -4.00
CA LEU A 53 10.67 -10.28 -4.03
C LEU A 53 11.45 -10.29 -5.35
N ALA A 54 11.79 -11.47 -5.88
CA ALA A 54 12.53 -11.57 -7.13
C ALA A 54 11.71 -11.03 -8.31
N THR A 55 10.40 -11.34 -8.34
CA THR A 55 9.49 -10.80 -9.37
C THR A 55 9.38 -9.28 -9.29
N THR A 56 9.13 -8.72 -8.09
CA THR A 56 9.00 -7.26 -7.92
C THR A 56 10.28 -6.52 -8.30
N GLN A 57 11.46 -7.05 -7.94
CA GLN A 57 12.75 -6.51 -8.37
C GLN A 57 12.95 -6.59 -9.90
N ALA A 58 12.63 -7.74 -10.52
CA ALA A 58 12.75 -7.89 -11.98
C ALA A 58 11.84 -6.92 -12.75
N VAL A 59 10.65 -6.64 -12.22
CA VAL A 59 9.73 -5.61 -12.77
C VAL A 59 10.33 -4.22 -12.62
N LEU A 60 10.78 -3.84 -11.42
CA LEU A 60 11.42 -2.55 -11.16
C LEU A 60 12.62 -2.30 -12.08
N GLU A 61 13.49 -3.30 -12.22
CA GLU A 61 14.63 -3.24 -13.13
C GLU A 61 14.21 -3.04 -14.58
N GLN A 62 13.17 -3.74 -15.04
CA GLN A 62 12.68 -3.61 -16.40
C GLN A 62 12.16 -2.18 -16.67
N LEU A 63 11.34 -1.64 -15.77
CA LEU A 63 10.83 -0.26 -15.87
C LEU A 63 11.98 0.75 -15.91
N HIS A 64 13.01 0.54 -15.08
CA HIS A 64 14.19 1.39 -15.06
C HIS A 64 15.00 1.30 -16.36
N ARG A 65 15.23 0.08 -16.87
CA ARG A 65 15.93 -0.17 -18.13
C ARG A 65 15.20 0.48 -19.31
N ASP A 66 13.89 0.31 -19.39
CA ASP A 66 13.06 0.86 -20.47
C ASP A 66 13.07 2.38 -20.47
N LYS A 67 13.06 3.01 -19.28
CA LYS A 67 13.24 4.46 -19.15
C LYS A 67 14.61 4.92 -19.66
N ILE A 68 15.71 4.27 -19.23
CA ILE A 68 17.08 4.67 -19.62
C ILE A 68 17.32 4.46 -21.11
N LYS A 69 16.82 3.36 -21.67
CA LYS A 69 16.98 3.02 -23.08
C LYS A 69 15.97 3.72 -23.99
N ASN A 70 15.09 4.55 -23.42
CA ASN A 70 14.01 5.22 -24.12
C ASN A 70 13.19 4.24 -24.98
N ALA A 71 12.75 3.13 -24.36
CA ALA A 71 11.89 2.15 -25.02
C ALA A 71 10.59 2.81 -25.51
N GLY A 72 9.94 2.18 -26.51
CA GLY A 72 8.75 2.74 -27.16
C GLY A 72 7.64 3.13 -26.19
N VAL A 73 7.45 2.37 -25.10
CA VAL A 73 6.62 2.74 -23.96
C VAL A 73 7.46 2.63 -22.69
N ASN A 74 7.45 3.66 -21.86
CA ASN A 74 8.12 3.71 -20.57
C ASN A 74 7.51 4.79 -19.66
N ILE A 75 7.88 4.80 -18.38
CA ILE A 75 7.30 5.70 -17.37
C ILE A 75 7.47 7.21 -17.66
N ASN A 76 8.39 7.60 -18.55
CA ASN A 76 8.59 9.00 -18.96
C ASN A 76 7.78 9.42 -20.19
N ASN A 77 7.15 8.49 -20.91
CA ASN A 77 6.43 8.82 -22.14
C ASN A 77 4.95 8.40 -22.18
N VAL A 78 4.47 7.64 -21.18
CA VAL A 78 3.04 7.41 -20.96
C VAL A 78 2.28 8.73 -20.81
N GLU A 79 1.07 8.82 -21.37
CA GLU A 79 0.28 10.05 -21.42
C GLU A 79 -0.59 10.23 -20.17
N CYS A 80 -1.00 9.13 -19.54
CA CYS A 80 -1.80 9.15 -18.31
C CYS A 80 -1.48 7.97 -17.37
N LEU A 81 -1.98 8.03 -16.13
CA LEU A 81 -1.68 7.01 -15.11
C LEU A 81 -2.28 5.63 -15.45
N SER A 82 -3.39 5.56 -16.17
CA SER A 82 -3.99 4.29 -16.60
C SER A 82 -3.11 3.58 -17.63
N GLU A 83 -2.46 4.32 -18.53
CA GLU A 83 -1.44 3.79 -19.45
C GLU A 83 -0.20 3.31 -18.69
N ALA A 84 0.26 4.08 -17.69
CA ALA A 84 1.35 3.66 -16.82
C ALA A 84 1.03 2.33 -16.10
N ALA A 85 -0.21 2.18 -15.60
CA ALA A 85 -0.67 0.95 -14.97
C ALA A 85 -0.79 -0.21 -15.95
N ALA A 86 -1.26 0.03 -17.18
CA ALA A 86 -1.33 -0.99 -18.24
C ALA A 86 0.07 -1.49 -18.66
N TYR A 87 1.01 -0.56 -18.83
CA TYR A 87 2.41 -0.88 -19.11
C TYR A 87 3.06 -1.69 -17.97
N LEU A 88 2.85 -1.27 -16.72
CA LEU A 88 3.30 -2.01 -15.53
C LEU A 88 2.71 -3.43 -15.49
N GLY A 89 1.41 -3.58 -15.78
CA GLY A 89 0.74 -4.87 -15.84
C GLY A 89 1.34 -5.80 -16.90
N HIS A 90 1.63 -5.27 -18.10
CA HIS A 90 2.29 -6.02 -19.15
C HIS A 90 3.66 -6.55 -18.71
N VAL A 91 4.51 -5.68 -18.15
CA VAL A 91 5.84 -6.04 -17.66
C VAL A 91 5.75 -7.07 -16.53
N SER A 92 4.82 -6.89 -15.58
CA SER A 92 4.60 -7.81 -14.47
C SER A 92 4.22 -9.21 -14.93
N VAL A 93 3.26 -9.32 -15.84
CA VAL A 93 2.83 -10.61 -16.40
C VAL A 93 3.97 -11.29 -17.15
N GLU A 94 4.76 -10.55 -17.92
CA GLU A 94 5.94 -11.08 -18.61
C GLU A 94 6.93 -11.71 -17.62
N LYS A 95 7.31 -11.00 -16.56
CA LYS A 95 8.29 -11.51 -15.57
C LYS A 95 7.75 -12.69 -14.77
N GLN A 96 6.48 -12.68 -14.41
CA GLN A 96 5.86 -13.80 -13.71
C GLN A 96 5.85 -15.07 -14.55
N LYS A 97 5.50 -14.97 -15.84
CA LYS A 97 5.43 -16.12 -16.76
C LYS A 97 6.77 -16.85 -16.94
N GLN A 98 7.90 -16.16 -16.80
CA GLN A 98 9.24 -16.75 -16.91
C GLN A 98 9.52 -17.80 -15.82
N HIS A 99 8.75 -17.80 -14.74
CA HIS A 99 8.96 -18.68 -13.59
C HIS A 99 7.78 -19.60 -13.29
N VAL A 100 6.78 -19.66 -14.17
CA VAL A 100 5.71 -20.65 -14.10
C VAL A 100 6.20 -21.94 -14.76
N ASN A 101 6.61 -22.92 -13.96
CA ASN A 101 7.00 -24.24 -14.45
C ASN A 101 5.76 -25.09 -14.78
N SER A 102 5.66 -25.55 -16.02
CA SER A 102 4.58 -26.43 -16.50
C SER A 102 4.68 -27.88 -15.99
N GLU A 103 5.87 -28.32 -15.57
CA GLU A 103 6.20 -29.75 -15.40
C GLU A 103 6.42 -30.22 -13.95
N GLY A 104 6.00 -29.41 -12.96
CA GLY A 104 5.80 -29.86 -11.58
C GLY A 104 7.08 -30.21 -10.80
N GLN A 105 7.47 -29.32 -9.88
CA GLN A 105 8.01 -29.66 -8.56
C GLN A 105 8.13 -28.37 -7.72
N SER A 106 7.50 -28.39 -6.54
CA SER A 106 7.38 -27.31 -5.55
C SER A 106 6.54 -26.08 -5.93
N ALA A 107 5.67 -25.67 -5.00
CA ALA A 107 4.70 -24.58 -5.10
C ALA A 107 5.37 -23.19 -5.05
N PHE A 108 6.28 -22.91 -5.99
CA PHE A 108 6.83 -21.56 -6.15
C PHE A 108 5.73 -20.64 -6.68
N ASN A 109 5.42 -19.59 -5.92
CA ASN A 109 4.48 -18.57 -6.34
C ASN A 109 5.25 -17.32 -6.81
N PRO A 110 5.35 -17.07 -8.13
CA PRO A 110 5.99 -15.87 -8.66
C PRO A 110 5.11 -14.62 -8.55
N SER A 111 3.86 -14.75 -8.07
CA SER A 111 2.89 -13.65 -8.12
C SER A 111 3.38 -12.41 -7.38
N ALA A 112 3.19 -11.28 -8.02
CA ALA A 112 3.37 -9.95 -7.45
C ALA A 112 2.12 -9.11 -7.74
N SER A 113 1.93 -8.09 -6.92
CA SER A 113 0.90 -7.08 -7.08
C SER A 113 1.51 -5.73 -6.77
N PHE A 114 0.94 -4.69 -7.37
CA PHE A 114 1.53 -3.36 -7.32
C PHE A 114 0.45 -2.31 -7.10
N ILE A 115 0.85 -1.18 -6.51
CA ILE A 115 0.08 0.06 -6.61
C ILE A 115 0.95 1.10 -7.30
N LEU A 116 0.51 1.58 -8.46
CA LEU A 116 1.11 2.71 -9.16
C LEU A 116 0.32 3.96 -8.80
N ALA A 117 0.99 4.96 -8.21
CA ALA A 117 0.36 6.20 -7.80
C ALA A 117 1.16 7.40 -8.29
N GLY A 118 0.48 8.53 -8.52
CA GLY A 118 1.16 9.70 -9.05
C GLY A 118 0.24 10.75 -9.64
N GLN A 119 0.82 11.60 -10.47
CA GLN A 119 0.15 12.62 -11.28
C GLN A 119 0.96 12.87 -12.57
N ILE A 120 0.29 13.12 -13.70
CA ILE A 120 0.91 13.41 -15.01
C ILE A 120 0.21 14.61 -15.63
N GLY A 121 0.97 15.66 -15.97
CA GLY A 121 0.44 16.88 -16.59
C GLY A 121 -0.74 17.47 -15.82
N ASP A 122 -1.80 17.82 -16.54
CA ASP A 122 -3.02 18.41 -15.94
C ASP A 122 -4.04 17.35 -15.48
N GLU A 123 -3.76 16.05 -15.65
CA GLU A 123 -4.63 14.97 -15.16
C GLU A 123 -4.65 14.97 -13.62
N PRO A 124 -5.76 14.53 -13.00
CA PRO A 124 -5.84 14.38 -11.56
C PRO A 124 -4.80 13.37 -11.06
N HIS A 125 -4.30 13.61 -9.84
CA HIS A 125 -3.55 12.58 -9.14
C HIS A 125 -4.42 11.35 -8.88
N GLY A 126 -3.79 10.19 -8.77
CA GLY A 126 -4.53 8.96 -8.53
C GLY A 126 -3.63 7.77 -8.22
N ALA A 127 -4.28 6.64 -7.93
CA ALA A 127 -3.62 5.36 -7.70
C ALA A 127 -4.33 4.23 -8.45
N TYR A 128 -3.55 3.29 -8.95
CA TYR A 128 -4.00 2.10 -9.68
C TYR A 128 -3.38 0.87 -9.03
N MET A 129 -4.23 -0.08 -8.63
CA MET A 129 -3.78 -1.38 -8.14
C MET A 129 -3.72 -2.34 -9.34
N VAL A 130 -2.53 -2.86 -9.61
CA VAL A 130 -2.27 -3.85 -10.66
C VAL A 130 -2.22 -5.23 -10.01
N TYR A 131 -3.11 -6.11 -10.45
CA TYR A 131 -3.17 -7.50 -10.01
C TYR A 131 -2.09 -8.36 -10.67
N ALA A 132 -1.90 -9.57 -10.17
CA ALA A 132 -0.92 -10.52 -10.72
C ALA A 132 -1.22 -10.89 -12.19
N GLU A 133 -2.49 -10.78 -12.61
CA GLU A 133 -2.95 -11.00 -13.98
C GLU A 133 -2.67 -9.82 -14.91
N GLY A 134 -2.14 -8.71 -14.39
CA GLY A 134 -1.76 -7.51 -15.13
C GLY A 134 -2.89 -6.54 -15.44
N ASN A 135 -4.14 -6.90 -15.12
CA ASN A 135 -5.25 -5.94 -15.12
C ASN A 135 -5.20 -5.05 -13.88
N SER A 136 -5.90 -3.92 -13.92
CA SER A 136 -5.86 -2.93 -12.84
C SER A 136 -7.24 -2.36 -12.50
N ILE A 137 -7.35 -1.84 -11.28
CA ILE A 137 -8.46 -1.00 -10.83
C ILE A 137 -7.92 0.28 -10.21
N THR A 138 -8.76 1.31 -10.09
CA THR A 138 -8.46 2.53 -9.36
C THR A 138 -9.39 2.69 -8.15
N SER A 139 -9.05 3.57 -7.23
CA SER A 139 -9.90 3.93 -6.09
C SER A 139 -11.19 4.60 -6.55
N SER A 140 -12.23 4.55 -5.70
CA SER A 140 -13.50 5.21 -5.96
C SER A 140 -13.78 6.31 -4.93
N ALA A 141 -14.76 7.17 -5.19
CA ALA A 141 -15.18 8.18 -4.21
C ALA A 141 -15.65 7.58 -2.87
N ASN A 142 -16.24 6.38 -2.89
CA ASN A 142 -16.70 5.69 -1.69
C ASN A 142 -15.58 4.93 -0.96
N THR A 143 -14.50 4.60 -1.68
CA THR A 143 -13.34 3.88 -1.14
C THR A 143 -12.09 4.53 -1.71
N PRO A 144 -11.65 5.66 -1.12
CA PRO A 144 -10.56 6.49 -1.64
C PRO A 144 -9.18 5.92 -1.30
N PHE A 145 -9.05 4.59 -1.25
CA PHE A 145 -7.79 3.93 -0.96
C PHE A 145 -7.69 2.54 -1.59
N LEU A 146 -6.46 2.08 -1.77
CA LEU A 146 -6.08 0.77 -2.27
C LEU A 146 -5.08 0.13 -1.30
N GLN A 147 -5.08 -1.20 -1.23
CA GLN A 147 -4.19 -1.96 -0.34
C GLN A 147 -3.66 -3.19 -1.07
N ILE A 148 -2.39 -3.51 -0.85
CA ILE A 148 -1.76 -4.77 -1.31
C ILE A 148 -1.06 -5.47 -0.15
N GLY A 149 -0.95 -6.80 -0.22
CA GLY A 149 -0.41 -7.64 0.86
C GLY A 149 -1.43 -7.97 1.96
N GLU A 150 -1.01 -7.91 3.23
CA GLU A 150 -1.79 -8.28 4.42
C GLU A 150 -2.81 -7.19 4.82
N SER A 151 -3.75 -6.89 3.93
CA SER A 151 -4.63 -5.71 4.00
C SER A 151 -5.76 -5.80 5.04
N LYS A 152 -6.10 -6.99 5.54
CA LYS A 152 -7.34 -7.23 6.31
C LYS A 152 -7.34 -6.55 7.68
N TYR A 153 -6.20 -6.51 8.36
CA TYR A 153 -6.10 -6.04 9.75
C TYR A 153 -6.27 -4.52 9.88
N GLY A 154 -5.64 -3.77 8.97
CA GLY A 154 -5.68 -2.32 8.93
C GLY A 154 -6.87 -1.73 8.16
N LYS A 155 -7.67 -2.55 7.46
CA LYS A 155 -8.79 -2.06 6.66
C LYS A 155 -9.89 -1.34 7.45
N PRO A 156 -10.35 -1.82 8.64
CA PRO A 156 -11.49 -1.21 9.33
C PRO A 156 -11.32 0.25 9.71
N ILE A 157 -10.11 0.71 10.03
CA ILE A 157 -9.86 2.13 10.34
C ILE A 157 -10.00 2.99 9.08
N LEU A 158 -9.49 2.50 7.95
CA LEU A 158 -9.60 3.20 6.66
C LEU A 158 -11.06 3.32 6.22
N ASP A 159 -11.83 2.22 6.27
CA ASP A 159 -13.25 2.22 5.90
C ASP A 159 -14.08 3.23 6.70
N ARG A 160 -13.76 3.38 8.00
CA ARG A 160 -14.50 4.23 8.93
C ARG A 160 -14.15 5.72 8.79
N PHE A 161 -12.88 6.05 8.67
CA PHE A 161 -12.40 7.43 8.85
C PHE A 161 -11.89 8.09 7.56
N LEU A 162 -11.48 7.31 6.56
CA LEU A 162 -10.91 7.87 5.34
C LEU A 162 -12.02 8.15 4.31
N LYS A 163 -12.16 9.43 3.94
CA LYS A 163 -13.09 9.96 2.94
C LYS A 163 -12.34 10.91 2.00
N LEU A 164 -12.92 11.24 0.85
CA LEU A 164 -12.29 12.15 -0.13
C LEU A 164 -11.97 13.53 0.47
N ASN A 165 -12.84 14.04 1.34
CA ASN A 165 -12.70 15.34 1.99
C ASN A 165 -11.96 15.29 3.34
N THR A 166 -11.40 14.14 3.73
CA THR A 166 -10.51 14.05 4.91
C THR A 166 -9.27 14.89 4.65
N SER A 167 -8.85 15.71 5.63
CA SER A 167 -7.61 16.47 5.50
C SER A 167 -6.40 15.55 5.32
N ILE A 168 -5.40 15.97 4.55
CA ILE A 168 -4.25 15.11 4.23
C ILE A 168 -3.46 14.66 5.45
N ASP A 169 -3.36 15.50 6.48
CA ASP A 169 -2.69 15.17 7.74
C ASP A 169 -3.46 14.14 8.57
N GLU A 170 -4.80 14.21 8.55
CA GLU A 170 -5.66 13.21 9.19
C GLU A 170 -5.62 11.88 8.44
N ALA A 171 -5.65 11.92 7.11
CA ALA A 171 -5.48 10.75 6.27
C ALA A 171 -4.12 10.07 6.49
N ALA A 172 -3.04 10.85 6.61
CA ALA A 172 -1.71 10.34 6.95
C ALA A 172 -1.70 9.61 8.30
N ARG A 173 -2.26 10.22 9.36
CA ARG A 173 -2.40 9.54 10.67
C ARG A 173 -3.27 8.29 10.58
N CYS A 174 -4.35 8.32 9.81
CA CYS A 174 -5.23 7.17 9.60
C CYS A 174 -4.48 5.99 8.96
N CYS A 175 -3.67 6.25 7.92
CA CYS A 175 -2.83 5.25 7.28
C CYS A 175 -1.76 4.67 8.23
N LEU A 176 -1.15 5.50 9.09
CA LEU A 176 -0.19 5.01 10.10
C LEU A 176 -0.87 4.15 11.18
N VAL A 177 -2.07 4.51 11.65
CA VAL A 177 -2.85 3.67 12.59
C VAL A 177 -3.25 2.34 11.93
N SER A 178 -3.57 2.37 10.64
CA SER A 178 -3.83 1.16 9.84
C SER A 178 -2.60 0.25 9.80
N MET A 179 -1.42 0.81 9.54
CA MET A 179 -0.15 0.09 9.54
C MET A 179 0.17 -0.51 10.91
N ASP A 180 0.03 0.27 11.98
CA ASP A 180 0.28 -0.19 13.35
C ASP A 180 -0.61 -1.37 13.75
N SER A 181 -1.91 -1.29 13.43
CA SER A 181 -2.88 -2.35 13.70
C SER A 181 -2.48 -3.66 13.01
N THR A 182 -1.99 -3.57 11.77
CA THR A 182 -1.49 -4.72 11.01
C THR A 182 -0.20 -5.29 11.60
N ILE A 183 0.82 -4.45 11.90
CA ILE A 183 2.09 -4.89 12.51
C ILE A 183 1.83 -5.64 13.83
N ARG A 184 0.90 -5.15 14.64
CA ARG A 184 0.58 -5.77 15.94
C ARG A 184 -0.11 -7.13 15.82
N SER A 185 -0.78 -7.37 14.70
CA SER A 185 -1.63 -8.55 14.49
C SER A 185 -1.06 -9.56 13.49
N ASN A 186 -0.01 -9.19 12.73
CA ASN A 186 0.63 -10.05 11.76
C ASN A 186 2.15 -9.78 11.70
N ALA A 187 2.95 -10.72 12.20
CA ALA A 187 4.41 -10.61 12.28
C ALA A 187 5.11 -10.54 10.92
N SER A 188 4.41 -10.85 9.83
CA SER A 188 4.93 -10.76 8.47
C SER A 188 5.00 -9.32 7.94
N VAL A 189 4.44 -8.36 8.67
CA VAL A 189 4.48 -6.92 8.39
C VAL A 189 5.32 -6.26 9.49
N GLY A 190 6.20 -5.34 9.12
CA GLY A 190 7.05 -4.71 10.12
C GLY A 190 7.89 -3.53 9.64
N PRO A 191 8.44 -2.77 10.59
CA PRO A 191 9.26 -1.60 10.31
C PRO A 191 10.58 -1.97 9.61
N PRO A 192 11.28 -0.99 9.01
CA PRO A 192 10.89 0.43 8.91
C PRO A 192 9.62 0.65 8.09
N VAL A 193 8.86 1.68 8.44
CA VAL A 193 7.64 2.11 7.75
C VAL A 193 7.95 3.36 6.94
N GLU A 194 7.71 3.30 5.65
CA GLU A 194 7.87 4.41 4.73
C GLU A 194 6.52 5.11 4.54
N MET A 195 6.50 6.45 4.55
CA MET A 195 5.32 7.26 4.23
C MET A 195 5.68 8.40 3.31
N LEU A 196 4.95 8.54 2.20
CA LEU A 196 5.05 9.66 1.29
C LEU A 196 3.71 10.40 1.22
N ILE A 197 3.76 11.71 1.43
CA ILE A 197 2.63 12.61 1.21
C ILE A 197 2.91 13.38 -0.08
N TYR A 198 2.00 13.24 -1.05
CA TYR A 198 2.04 14.00 -2.29
C TYR A 198 0.86 14.96 -2.31
N ARG A 199 1.13 16.27 -2.29
CA ARG A 199 0.08 17.28 -2.41
C ARG A 199 -0.32 17.46 -3.87
N LYS A 200 -1.62 17.56 -4.13
CA LYS A 200 -2.18 17.77 -5.47
C LYS A 200 -1.45 18.90 -6.22
N ASN A 201 -1.06 18.64 -7.47
CA ASN A 201 -0.38 19.58 -8.37
C ASN A 201 0.99 20.08 -7.86
N SER A 202 1.56 19.50 -6.79
CA SER A 202 2.86 19.94 -6.26
C SER A 202 4.03 19.50 -7.10
N PHE A 203 3.89 18.35 -7.80
CA PHE A 203 4.99 17.66 -8.47
C PHE A 203 6.25 17.59 -7.60
N SER A 204 6.07 17.34 -6.30
CA SER A 204 7.15 17.25 -5.32
C SER A 204 7.01 16.02 -4.41
N PHE A 205 8.14 15.52 -3.92
CA PHE A 205 8.24 14.43 -2.95
C PHE A 205 8.94 14.89 -1.66
N ASP A 206 8.76 16.16 -1.28
CA ASP A 206 9.43 16.75 -0.11
C ASP A 206 8.95 16.14 1.23
N GLU A 207 7.73 15.61 1.28
CA GLU A 207 7.13 15.00 2.47
C GLU A 207 7.29 13.46 2.43
N TYR A 208 8.54 12.99 2.47
CA TYR A 208 8.88 11.56 2.53
C TYR A 208 9.57 11.22 3.86
N TYR A 209 8.96 10.31 4.61
CA TYR A 209 9.37 9.90 5.95
C TYR A 209 9.67 8.40 5.98
N CYS A 210 10.66 8.02 6.79
CA CYS A 210 10.96 6.64 7.13
C CYS A 210 11.00 6.52 8.66
N PHE A 211 10.15 5.68 9.21
CA PHE A 211 10.00 5.47 10.65
C PHE A 211 10.56 4.11 11.03
N ASP A 212 11.63 4.10 11.83
CA ASP A 212 12.20 2.89 12.39
C ASP A 212 11.29 2.27 13.46
N GLY A 213 11.63 1.05 13.91
CA GLY A 213 10.78 0.31 14.86
C GLY A 213 10.65 0.95 16.24
N ASP A 214 11.58 1.84 16.59
CA ASP A 214 11.66 2.61 17.83
C ASP A 214 11.41 4.11 17.64
N ASP A 215 10.87 4.52 16.48
CA ASP A 215 10.53 5.91 16.20
C ASP A 215 9.59 6.51 17.26
N ASP A 216 9.99 7.66 17.83
CA ASP A 216 9.29 8.31 18.94
C ASP A 216 7.85 8.69 18.58
N TYR A 217 7.63 9.16 17.34
CA TYR A 217 6.30 9.58 16.89
C TYR A 217 5.37 8.37 16.72
N LEU A 218 5.83 7.27 16.11
CA LEU A 218 5.03 6.05 16.00
C LEU A 218 4.72 5.43 17.37
N LEU A 219 5.68 5.44 18.29
CA LEU A 219 5.46 4.98 19.66
C LEU A 219 4.42 5.84 20.39
N GLN A 220 4.48 7.16 20.23
CA GLN A 220 3.49 8.08 20.80
C GLN A 220 2.11 7.88 20.17
N LEU A 221 2.02 7.75 18.84
CA LEU A 221 0.79 7.50 18.10
C LEU A 221 0.11 6.22 18.61
N ARG A 222 0.86 5.12 18.72
CA ARG A 222 0.37 3.83 19.23
C ARG A 222 -0.18 3.95 20.66
N ARG A 223 0.59 4.56 21.57
CA ARG A 223 0.18 4.73 22.98
C ARG A 223 -1.08 5.57 23.10
N SER A 224 -1.13 6.68 22.37
CA SER A 224 -2.29 7.59 22.35
C SER A 224 -3.54 6.87 21.82
N TRP A 225 -3.40 6.17 20.69
CA TRP A 225 -4.49 5.42 20.08
C TRP A 225 -5.04 4.32 21.00
N GLU A 226 -4.16 3.53 21.62
CA GLU A 226 -4.58 2.50 22.57
C GLU A 226 -5.33 3.08 23.78
N ALA A 227 -4.83 4.19 24.34
CA ALA A 227 -5.50 4.86 25.46
C ALA A 227 -6.92 5.33 25.06
N LYS A 228 -7.06 5.97 23.90
CA LYS A 228 -8.36 6.45 23.41
C LYS A 228 -9.34 5.32 23.08
N LEU A 229 -8.86 4.20 22.54
CA LEU A 229 -9.72 3.03 22.34
C LEU A 229 -10.24 2.44 23.65
N ARG A 230 -9.39 2.38 24.69
CA ARG A 230 -9.82 1.91 26.03
C ARG A 230 -10.87 2.83 26.64
N GLU A 231 -10.67 4.15 26.55
CA GLU A 231 -11.65 5.15 26.98
C GLU A 231 -12.99 4.95 26.24
N ALA A 232 -12.95 4.80 24.92
CA ALA A 232 -14.14 4.62 24.10
C ALA A 232 -14.90 3.33 24.44
N ILE A 233 -14.20 2.20 24.65
CA ILE A 233 -14.81 0.93 25.07
C ILE A 233 -15.46 1.07 26.45
N GLY A 234 -14.78 1.72 27.39
CA GLY A 234 -15.31 1.94 28.75
C GLY A 234 -16.55 2.84 28.78
N ALA A 235 -16.72 3.70 27.79
CA ALA A 235 -17.88 4.59 27.64
C ALA A 235 -19.07 3.92 26.93
N LEU A 236 -18.93 2.70 26.40
CA LEU A 236 -20.03 1.99 25.76
C LEU A 236 -21.11 1.60 26.79
N PRO A 237 -22.39 1.56 26.38
CA PRO A 237 -23.46 1.15 27.28
C PRO A 237 -23.25 -0.30 27.75
N SER A 238 -23.40 -0.52 29.05
CA SER A 238 -23.39 -1.86 29.65
C SER A 238 -24.50 -2.72 29.04
N LEU A 239 -24.17 -3.99 28.77
CA LEU A 239 -25.16 -4.98 28.33
C LEU A 239 -26.23 -5.14 29.41
N ASN A 240 -27.47 -4.71 29.12
CA ASN A 240 -28.62 -5.01 29.97
C ASN A 240 -29.02 -6.48 29.79
N LYS A 241 -28.55 -7.34 30.68
CA LYS A 241 -28.79 -8.80 30.63
C LYS A 241 -30.27 -9.17 30.77
N GLU A 242 -31.09 -8.31 31.35
CA GLU A 242 -32.53 -8.54 31.53
C GLU A 242 -33.34 -8.22 30.26
N ALA A 243 -32.83 -7.32 29.42
CA ALA A 243 -33.47 -6.90 28.18
C ALA A 243 -33.07 -7.76 26.96
N VAL A 244 -32.18 -8.74 27.14
CA VAL A 244 -31.63 -9.55 26.05
C VAL A 244 -32.15 -10.99 26.15
N LYS A 245 -32.64 -11.52 25.03
CA LYS A 245 -33.13 -12.90 24.94
C LYS A 245 -31.98 -13.87 25.23
N VAL A 246 -32.05 -14.56 26.38
CA VAL A 246 -31.09 -15.59 26.75
C VAL A 246 -31.34 -16.83 25.89
N MET A 247 -30.34 -17.25 25.11
CA MET A 247 -30.34 -18.56 24.48
C MET A 247 -30.02 -19.61 25.55
N ARG A 248 -31.01 -20.42 25.95
CA ARG A 248 -30.75 -21.66 26.68
C ARG A 248 -30.26 -22.69 25.67
N VAL A 249 -29.04 -23.18 25.88
CA VAL A 249 -28.54 -24.36 25.18
C VAL A 249 -28.85 -25.53 26.09
N ASP A 250 -30.01 -26.15 25.91
CA ASP A 250 -30.29 -27.44 26.54
C ASP A 250 -29.48 -28.49 25.75
N LEU A 251 -28.48 -29.10 26.38
CA LEU A 251 -27.71 -30.24 25.85
C LEU A 251 -28.49 -31.54 26.01
#